data_AF-A0A3D2VFQ0-F1
#
_entry.id   AF-A0A3D2VFQ0-F1
#
_cell.length_a   1.000
_cell.length_b   1.000
_cell.length_c   1.000
_cell.angle_alpha   90.00
_cell.angle_beta   90.00
_cell.angle_gamma   90.00
#
_symmetry.space_group_name_H-M   'P 1'
#
loop_
_entity.id
_entity.type
_entity.pdbx_description
1 polymer ?
#
loop_
_entity_poly.entity_id
_entity_poly.type
_entity_poly.pdbx_seq_one_letter_code
_entity_poly.pdbx_strand_id
1 'polypeptide(L)'
;MLFSEEPGAVIQVSKNEVERVQDIFDKAGIGAWVRPVGSTVNEPDSIRIIGNDTVLLQESRAGLHQTWSELTSRMQGLRDNPECTVQEFDRLKDLSDPGLSAILTFDPARNPATRAILGGHRPRLAVLREQGVNGHMEMAAAFDR
;
A
#
# COMPACT_ATOMS: atom_id res chain seq x y z
N MET A 1 4.10 4.49 25.89
CA MET A 1 4.40 5.75 25.17
C MET A 1 3.79 5.62 23.78
N LEU A 2 2.90 6.53 23.35
CA LEU A 2 2.15 6.40 22.08
C LEU A 2 2.39 7.56 21.09
N PHE A 3 2.77 8.74 21.59
CA PHE A 3 2.85 9.97 20.78
C PHE A 3 4.26 10.55 20.70
N SER A 4 5.28 9.75 20.99
CA SER A 4 6.69 10.14 20.82
C SER A 4 7.08 10.07 19.35
N GLU A 5 7.77 11.08 18.85
CA GLU A 5 8.31 11.14 17.48
C GLU A 5 9.80 10.75 17.43
N GLU A 6 10.22 9.81 18.28
CA GLU A 6 11.58 9.28 18.23
C GLU A 6 11.79 8.45 16.95
N PRO A 7 13.00 8.48 16.35
CA PRO A 7 13.29 7.72 15.15
C PRO A 7 13.17 6.22 15.43
N GLY A 8 12.40 5.53 14.59
CA GLY A 8 12.17 4.10 14.70
C GLY A 8 11.32 3.57 13.56
N ALA A 9 10.94 2.30 13.64
CA ALA A 9 10.05 1.67 12.67
C ALA A 9 9.22 0.56 13.34
N VAL A 10 8.03 0.33 12.79
CA VAL A 10 7.24 -0.88 13.06
C VAL A 10 7.37 -1.78 11.84
N ILE A 11 7.84 -3.00 12.05
CA ILE A 11 7.91 -4.02 10.98
C ILE A 11 6.92 -5.14 11.27
N GLN A 12 6.24 -5.60 10.23
CA GLN A 12 5.41 -6.79 10.30
C GLN A 12 6.19 -7.98 9.72
N VAL A 13 6.24 -9.07 10.48
CA VAL A 13 6.92 -10.30 10.09
C VAL A 13 5.96 -11.48 10.22
N SER A 14 6.22 -12.54 9.46
CA SER A 14 5.49 -13.78 9.65
C SER A 14 5.78 -14.37 11.03
N LYS A 15 4.78 -15.03 11.63
CA LYS A 15 4.89 -15.60 12.98
C LYS A 15 6.05 -16.60 13.12
N ASN A 16 6.33 -17.37 12.07
CA ASN A 16 7.42 -18.34 12.02
C ASN A 16 8.82 -17.70 11.84
N GLU A 17 8.90 -16.41 11.53
CA GLU A 17 10.16 -15.69 11.28
C GLU A 17 10.57 -14.81 12.47
N VAL A 18 9.74 -14.70 13.52
CA VAL A 18 9.96 -13.79 14.65
C VAL A 18 11.31 -14.03 15.33
N GLU A 19 11.62 -15.29 15.67
CA GLU A 19 12.89 -15.63 16.33
C GLU A 19 14.11 -15.31 15.47
N ARG A 20 14.04 -15.64 14.17
CA ARG A 20 15.11 -15.33 13.21
C ARG A 20 15.34 -13.82 13.11
N VAL A 21 14.26 -13.04 13.04
CA VAL A 21 14.35 -11.58 12.94
C VAL A 21 14.91 -10.96 14.22
N GLN A 22 14.51 -11.45 15.39
CA GLN A 22 15.08 -11.01 16.67
C GLN A 22 16.60 -11.28 16.73
N ASP A 23 17.03 -12.48 16.35
CA ASP A 23 18.45 -12.85 16.31
C ASP A 23 19.27 -11.96 15.36
N ILE A 24 18.70 -11.52 14.22
CA ILE A 24 19.35 -10.55 13.33
C ILE A 24 19.60 -9.22 14.05
N PHE A 25 18.62 -8.71 14.80
CA PHE A 25 18.77 -7.46 15.55
C PHE A 25 19.71 -7.58 16.75
N ASP A 26 19.68 -8.72 17.43
CA ASP A 26 20.59 -9.01 18.54
C ASP A 26 22.05 -9.05 18.04
N LYS A 27 22.31 -9.74 16.91
CA LYS A 27 23.62 -9.78 16.24
C LYS A 27 24.08 -8.41 15.73
N ALA A 28 23.15 -7.54 15.36
CA ALA A 28 23.44 -6.16 14.97
C ALA A 28 23.68 -5.23 16.17
N GLY A 29 23.53 -5.71 17.42
CA GLY A 29 23.76 -4.94 18.64
C GLY A 29 22.63 -3.99 19.03
N ILE A 30 21.46 -4.09 18.39
CA ILE A 30 20.28 -3.24 18.66
C ILE A 30 19.09 -4.01 19.23
N GLY A 31 19.27 -5.28 19.58
CA GLY A 31 18.26 -6.15 20.17
C GLY A 31 17.49 -5.56 21.36
N ALA A 32 18.18 -4.78 22.22
CA ALA A 32 17.57 -4.14 23.38
C ALA A 32 16.49 -3.09 23.03
N TRP A 33 16.47 -2.62 21.79
CA TRP A 33 15.58 -1.58 21.26
C TRP A 33 14.39 -2.21 20.52
N VAL A 34 14.46 -3.52 20.24
CA VAL A 34 13.40 -4.27 19.58
C VAL A 34 12.38 -4.71 20.62
N ARG A 35 11.10 -4.40 20.35
CA ARG A 35 9.99 -4.75 21.22
C ARG A 35 8.86 -5.37 20.41
N PRO A 36 8.26 -6.48 20.88
CA PRO A 36 7.02 -6.95 20.30
C PRO A 36 5.92 -5.91 20.56
N VAL A 37 5.24 -5.47 19.50
CA VAL A 37 4.16 -4.48 19.58
C VAL A 37 2.79 -5.14 19.62
N GLY A 38 2.59 -6.20 18.82
CA GLY A 38 1.32 -6.92 18.73
C GLY A 38 1.22 -7.78 17.47
N SER A 39 -0.02 -8.09 17.08
CA SER A 39 -0.33 -8.87 15.89
C SER A 39 -1.50 -8.26 15.13
N THR A 40 -1.50 -8.41 13.81
CA THR A 40 -2.66 -8.07 12.97
C THR A 40 -3.75 -9.12 13.10
N VAL A 41 -5.00 -8.68 13.12
CA VAL A 41 -6.19 -9.55 13.05
C VAL A 41 -7.04 -9.13 11.86
N ASN A 42 -7.76 -10.08 11.26
CA ASN A 42 -8.64 -9.78 10.13
C ASN A 42 -9.97 -9.20 10.61
N GLU A 43 -10.49 -9.70 11.73
CA GLU A 43 -11.75 -9.24 12.33
C GLU A 43 -11.67 -9.27 13.86
N PRO A 44 -12.44 -8.40 14.55
CA PRO A 44 -13.26 -7.31 13.99
C PRO A 44 -12.42 -6.12 13.48
N ASP A 45 -13.04 -5.16 12.76
CA ASP A 45 -12.43 -3.87 12.37
C ASP A 45 -12.14 -3.02 13.62
N SER A 46 -11.01 -3.30 14.30
CA SER A 46 -10.68 -2.63 15.55
C SER A 46 -9.18 -2.47 15.74
N ILE A 47 -8.79 -1.31 16.26
CA ILE A 47 -7.47 -1.07 16.82
C ILE A 47 -7.60 -1.11 18.34
N ARG A 48 -6.91 -2.07 18.97
CA ARG A 48 -6.88 -2.24 20.41
C ARG A 48 -5.46 -2.08 20.94
N ILE A 49 -5.27 -1.17 21.88
CA ILE A 49 -4.00 -0.91 22.56
C ILE A 49 -4.17 -1.27 24.04
N ILE A 50 -3.27 -2.13 24.53
CA ILE A 50 -3.29 -2.63 25.91
C ILE A 50 -1.97 -2.23 26.57
N GLY A 51 -2.04 -1.73 27.80
CA GLY A 51 -0.88 -1.50 28.65
C GLY A 51 -1.16 -1.99 30.07
N ASN A 52 -0.26 -2.79 30.64
CA ASN A 52 -0.40 -3.37 31.98
C ASN A 52 -1.79 -3.99 32.21
N ASP A 53 -2.21 -4.87 31.28
CA ASP A 53 -3.51 -5.55 31.28
C ASP A 53 -4.76 -4.64 31.22
N THR A 54 -4.56 -3.34 31.02
CA THR A 54 -5.63 -2.35 30.87
C THR A 54 -5.79 -1.97 29.40
N VAL A 55 -7.03 -1.95 28.92
CA VAL A 55 -7.34 -1.43 27.57
C VAL A 55 -7.23 0.08 27.61
N LEU A 56 -6.24 0.62 26.91
CA LEU A 56 -5.97 2.06 26.82
C LEU A 56 -6.75 2.71 25.67
N LEU A 57 -6.92 1.97 24.57
CA LEU A 57 -7.69 2.38 23.40
C LEU A 57 -8.36 1.16 22.80
N GLN A 58 -9.62 1.29 22.41
CA GLN A 58 -10.31 0.31 21.57
C GLN A 58 -11.32 1.05 20.69
N GLU A 59 -10.96 1.24 19.44
CA GLU A 59 -11.75 2.00 18.47
C GLU A 59 -11.90 1.21 17.16
N SER A 60 -12.86 1.61 16.33
CA SER A 60 -12.95 1.10 14.95
C SER A 60 -11.76 1.61 14.13
N ARG A 61 -11.12 0.71 13.38
CA ARG A 61 -10.05 1.10 12.46
C ARG A 61 -10.59 1.97 11.33
N ALA A 62 -11.81 1.72 10.84
CA ALA A 62 -12.50 2.58 9.89
C ALA A 62 -12.78 3.97 10.46
N GLY A 63 -13.30 4.05 11.70
CA GLY A 63 -13.52 5.33 12.38
C GLY A 63 -12.25 6.17 12.46
N LEU A 64 -11.14 5.55 12.89
CA LEU A 64 -9.84 6.23 12.95
C LEU A 64 -9.34 6.66 11.56
N HIS A 65 -9.56 5.86 10.52
CA HIS A 65 -9.21 6.22 9.14
C HIS A 65 -10.02 7.42 8.63
N GLN A 66 -11.31 7.50 8.98
CA GLN A 66 -12.12 8.67 8.65
C GLN A 66 -11.64 9.93 9.34
N THR A 67 -11.33 9.86 10.63
CA THR A 67 -10.78 11.00 11.38
C THR A 67 -9.46 11.47 10.76
N TRP A 68 -8.60 10.54 10.36
CA TRP A 68 -7.33 10.87 9.70
C TRP A 68 -7.54 11.54 8.33
N SER A 69 -8.51 11.05 7.54
CA SER A 69 -8.79 11.54 6.19
C SER A 69 -9.63 12.83 6.14
N GLU A 70 -10.19 13.27 7.27
CA GLU A 70 -11.14 14.39 7.33
C GLU A 70 -10.56 15.68 6.78
N LEU A 71 -9.31 16.00 7.12
CA LEU A 71 -8.65 17.22 6.64
C LEU A 71 -8.55 17.23 5.10
N THR A 72 -8.12 16.12 4.52
CA THR A 72 -8.00 15.96 3.06
C THR A 72 -9.37 16.12 2.39
N SER A 73 -10.40 15.47 2.92
CA SER A 73 -11.77 15.58 2.40
C SER A 73 -12.29 17.02 2.45
N ARG A 74 -12.10 17.74 3.56
CA ARG A 74 -12.49 19.16 3.66
C ARG A 74 -11.76 20.03 2.65
N MET A 75 -10.46 19.81 2.46
CA MET A 75 -9.66 20.57 1.48
C MET A 75 -10.09 20.29 0.04
N GLN A 76 -10.34 19.02 -0.30
CA GLN A 76 -10.86 18.62 -1.61
C GLN A 76 -12.26 19.21 -1.85
N GLY A 77 -13.15 19.19 -0.86
CA GLY A 77 -14.51 19.73 -1.01
C GLY A 77 -14.56 21.22 -1.31
N LEU A 78 -13.51 21.98 -0.93
CA LEU A 78 -13.37 23.40 -1.25
C LEU A 78 -12.74 23.66 -2.62
N ARG A 79 -11.96 22.71 -3.15
CA ARG A 79 -11.12 22.88 -4.35
C ARG A 79 -11.69 22.16 -5.57
N ASP A 80 -12.24 20.97 -5.36
CA ASP A 80 -12.60 19.98 -6.35
C ASP A 80 -14.13 19.86 -6.45
N ASN A 81 -14.63 18.85 -7.16
CA ASN A 81 -16.06 18.57 -7.17
C ASN A 81 -16.49 18.03 -5.78
N PRO A 82 -17.42 18.70 -5.07
CA PRO A 82 -17.86 18.27 -3.75
C PRO A 82 -18.54 16.89 -3.77
N GLU A 83 -19.23 16.52 -4.85
CA GLU A 83 -19.87 15.20 -4.96
C GLU A 83 -18.83 14.07 -5.01
N CYS A 84 -17.76 14.24 -5.80
CA CYS A 84 -16.67 13.27 -5.86
C CYS A 84 -15.96 13.13 -4.51
N THR A 85 -15.80 14.25 -3.80
CA THR A 85 -15.17 14.27 -2.47
C THR A 85 -16.00 13.49 -1.45
N VAL A 86 -17.32 13.68 -1.44
CA VAL A 86 -18.22 12.93 -0.55
C VAL A 86 -18.18 11.45 -0.88
N GLN A 87 -18.21 11.08 -2.16
CA GLN A 87 -18.11 9.67 -2.59
C GLN A 87 -16.80 9.02 -2.15
N GLU A 88 -15.66 9.70 -2.28
CA GLU A 88 -14.36 9.18 -1.84
C GLU A 88 -14.33 8.98 -0.32
N PHE A 89 -14.81 9.96 0.46
CA PHE A 89 -14.81 9.89 1.92
C PHE A 89 -15.79 8.84 2.47
N ASP A 90 -16.97 8.70 1.88
CA ASP A 90 -17.97 7.72 2.30
C ASP A 90 -17.52 6.28 2.05
N ARG A 91 -16.68 6.02 1.03
CA ARG A 91 -16.10 4.69 0.77
C ARG A 91 -15.32 4.14 1.97
N LEU A 92 -14.77 5.00 2.82
CA LEU A 92 -14.02 4.59 4.01
C LEU A 92 -14.87 3.81 5.04
N LYS A 93 -16.20 3.92 4.95
CA LYS A 93 -17.17 3.21 5.81
C LYS A 93 -17.46 1.79 5.32
N ASP A 94 -17.15 1.48 4.06
CA ASP A 94 -17.43 0.18 3.48
C ASP A 94 -16.37 -0.85 3.88
N LEU A 95 -16.66 -1.62 4.93
CA LEU A 95 -15.80 -2.71 5.39
C LEU A 95 -15.78 -3.91 4.43
N SER A 96 -16.67 -3.94 3.43
CA SER A 96 -16.73 -5.00 2.43
C SER A 96 -15.94 -4.70 1.17
N ASP A 97 -15.34 -3.51 1.05
CA ASP A 97 -14.46 -3.13 -0.07
C ASP A 97 -13.27 -4.10 -0.13
N PRO A 98 -13.17 -4.98 -1.16
CA PRO A 98 -12.08 -5.94 -1.28
C PRO A 98 -10.77 -5.27 -1.72
N GLY A 99 -10.79 -3.96 -1.99
CA GLY A 99 -9.71 -3.22 -2.59
C GLY A 99 -9.50 -3.57 -4.07
N LEU A 100 -8.33 -3.18 -4.59
CA LEU A 100 -7.94 -3.49 -5.96
C LEU A 100 -7.71 -4.99 -6.14
N SER A 101 -8.52 -5.62 -6.98
CA SER A 101 -8.43 -7.04 -7.32
C SER A 101 -8.43 -7.23 -8.84
N ALA A 102 -7.80 -8.31 -9.31
CA ALA A 102 -7.69 -8.62 -10.73
C ALA A 102 -8.29 -10.01 -11.03
N ILE A 103 -9.05 -10.09 -12.12
CA ILE A 103 -9.55 -11.36 -12.69
C ILE A 103 -8.88 -11.52 -14.05
N LEU A 104 -8.04 -12.54 -14.19
CA LEU A 104 -7.28 -12.78 -15.41
C LEU A 104 -7.96 -13.84 -16.27
N THR A 105 -8.12 -13.53 -17.56
CA THR A 105 -8.62 -14.44 -18.59
C THR A 105 -7.48 -15.01 -19.46
N PHE A 106 -6.23 -14.66 -19.14
CA PHE A 106 -5.02 -15.12 -19.81
C PHE A 106 -3.89 -15.33 -18.79
N ASP A 107 -2.84 -16.05 -19.20
CA ASP A 107 -1.64 -16.23 -18.39
C ASP A 107 -0.69 -15.02 -18.56
N PRO A 108 -0.47 -14.20 -17.51
CA PRO A 108 0.38 -13.03 -17.59
C PRO A 108 1.86 -13.37 -17.78
N ALA A 109 2.29 -14.60 -17.48
CA ALA A 109 3.66 -15.05 -17.72
C ALA A 109 3.90 -15.41 -19.19
N ARG A 110 2.83 -15.64 -19.96
CA ARG A 110 2.94 -16.01 -21.38
C ARG A 110 3.10 -14.77 -22.25
N ASN A 111 4.29 -14.56 -22.83
CA ASN A 111 4.51 -13.53 -23.83
C ASN A 111 4.19 -14.06 -25.26
N PRO A 112 3.09 -13.63 -25.90
CA PRO A 112 2.73 -14.08 -27.25
C PRO A 112 3.68 -13.59 -28.35
N ALA A 113 4.47 -12.53 -28.11
CA ALA A 113 5.40 -11.95 -29.07
C ALA A 113 6.77 -12.67 -29.12
N THR A 114 7.02 -13.63 -28.22
CA THR A 114 8.32 -14.32 -28.07
C THR A 114 8.91 -14.81 -29.40
N ARG A 115 8.10 -15.42 -30.27
CA ARG A 115 8.57 -15.92 -31.58
C ARG A 115 9.04 -14.79 -32.50
N ALA A 116 8.34 -13.67 -32.53
CA ALA A 116 8.69 -12.52 -33.35
C ALA A 116 9.98 -11.85 -32.85
N ILE A 117 10.10 -11.71 -31.52
CA ILE A 117 11.30 -11.15 -30.85
C ILE A 117 12.53 -12.01 -31.14
N LEU A 118 12.45 -13.33 -30.92
CA LEU A 118 13.56 -14.26 -31.18
C LEU A 118 13.89 -14.37 -32.68
N GLY A 119 12.91 -14.12 -33.55
CA GLY A 119 13.12 -14.04 -34.98
C GLY A 119 13.93 -12.82 -35.45
N GLY A 120 14.27 -11.89 -34.55
CA GLY A 120 15.13 -10.73 -34.81
C GLY A 120 14.51 -9.62 -35.66
N HIS A 121 13.25 -9.78 -36.10
CA HIS A 121 12.55 -8.78 -36.89
C HIS A 121 11.97 -7.71 -35.97
N ARG A 122 12.65 -6.57 -35.85
CA ARG A 122 12.20 -5.41 -35.04
C ARG A 122 11.55 -4.36 -35.94
N PRO A 123 10.22 -4.39 -36.15
CA PRO A 123 9.55 -3.38 -36.96
C PRO A 123 9.72 -2.00 -36.32
N ARG A 124 9.97 -0.99 -37.15
CA ARG A 124 10.06 0.40 -36.67
C ARG A 124 8.67 0.90 -36.28
N LEU A 125 8.60 1.53 -35.13
CA LEU A 125 7.42 2.23 -34.63
C LEU A 125 7.73 3.73 -34.54
N ALA A 126 6.83 4.56 -35.03
CA ALA A 126 6.89 6.00 -34.78
C ALA A 126 6.19 6.30 -33.45
N VAL A 127 6.96 6.64 -32.42
CA VAL A 127 6.41 7.16 -31.16
C VAL A 127 6.15 8.65 -31.34
N LEU A 128 4.90 8.99 -31.66
CA LEU A 128 4.50 10.37 -31.90
C LEU A 128 4.53 11.17 -30.60
N ARG A 129 5.13 12.36 -30.65
CA ARG A 129 5.11 13.32 -29.54
C ARG A 129 4.94 14.72 -30.07
N GLU A 130 4.27 15.54 -29.28
CA GLU A 130 4.10 16.97 -29.48
C GLU A 130 4.59 17.73 -28.24
N GLN A 131 4.71 19.04 -28.32
CA GLN A 131 4.96 19.91 -27.19
C GLN A 131 3.96 19.62 -26.05
N GLY A 132 4.50 19.33 -24.86
CA GLY A 132 3.72 19.00 -23.67
C GLY A 132 3.50 17.49 -23.43
N VAL A 133 3.85 16.61 -24.36
CA VAL A 133 3.75 15.15 -24.15
C VAL A 133 4.84 14.64 -23.20
N ASN A 134 4.44 13.94 -22.14
CA ASN A 134 5.35 13.47 -21.07
C ASN A 134 5.38 11.94 -20.84
N GLY A 135 4.61 11.14 -21.58
CA GLY A 135 4.57 9.66 -21.45
C GLY A 135 5.20 8.86 -22.61
N HIS A 136 5.97 9.52 -23.48
CA HIS A 136 6.48 8.91 -24.71
C HIS A 136 7.63 7.91 -24.46
N MET A 137 8.36 8.04 -23.35
CA MET A 137 9.45 7.13 -22.99
C MET A 137 8.91 5.79 -22.49
N GLU A 138 7.88 5.81 -21.65
CA GLU A 138 7.18 4.61 -21.16
C GLU A 138 6.52 3.87 -22.33
N MET A 139 5.91 4.61 -23.26
CA MET A 139 5.36 4.05 -24.50
C MET A 139 6.45 3.36 -25.33
N ALA A 140 7.58 4.04 -25.58
CA ALA A 140 8.70 3.47 -26.32
C ALA A 140 9.25 2.19 -25.65
N ALA A 141 9.43 2.22 -24.32
CA ALA A 141 9.92 1.09 -23.55
C ALA A 141 8.95 -0.10 -23.56
N ALA A 142 7.63 0.14 -23.54
CA ALA A 142 6.63 -0.91 -23.63
C ALA A 142 6.64 -1.65 -24.97
N PHE A 143 6.94 -0.94 -26.07
CA PHE A 143 7.08 -1.54 -27.40
C PHE A 143 8.44 -2.18 -27.66
N ASP A 144 9.49 -1.78 -26.92
CA ASP A 144 10.82 -2.35 -27.05
C ASP A 144 10.99 -3.71 -26.34
N ARG A 145 10.17 -3.96 -25.32
CA ARG A 145 10.17 -5.17 -24.47
C ARG A 145 9.42 -6.35 -25.10
#